data_AF-A0A9P7A9B1-F1
#
_entry.id   AF-A0A9P7A9B1-F1
#
_cell.length_a   1.000
_cell.length_b   1.000
_cell.length_c   1.000
_cell.angle_alpha   90.00
_cell.angle_beta   90.00
_cell.angle_gamma   90.00
#
_symmetry.space_group_name_H-M   'P 1'
#
loop_
_entity.id
_entity.type
_entity.pdbx_description
1 polymer ?
#
loop_
_entity_poly.entity_id
_entity_poly.type
_entity_poly.pdbx_seq_one_letter_code
_entity_poly.pdbx_strand_id
1 'polypeptide(L)'
;MPCLILPEEQTPCPILPEEQSSTADSSESDSEWDGQNAAGADHISIPGPGASKGELLETLKMLQVQMQKLQEENRTIKEENKTLHAEKPKRKRHANAHDKLSVHEETISIYARKYGMMIEMFPSSDLLNQCLPDSPTPFDSTDRYATASTQESAFLDELYRHFPKSLHKVMESSYFSDLVMKSIPDARANEIKKLRGVAGDIFDLPSKYFTNTSYDRANVPEIQ
;
A
#
# COMPACT_ATOMS: atom_id res chain seq x y z
N MET A 1 -9.02 28.94 -55.24
CA MET A 1 -9.67 29.40 -54.01
C MET A 1 -9.22 28.49 -52.87
N PRO A 2 -8.13 28.80 -52.16
CA PRO A 2 -7.70 28.01 -50.99
C PRO A 2 -8.47 28.46 -49.74
N CYS A 3 -9.07 27.50 -49.04
CA CYS A 3 -9.67 27.71 -47.72
C CYS A 3 -8.55 27.90 -46.68
N LEU A 4 -8.56 29.06 -46.01
CA LEU A 4 -7.74 29.33 -44.84
C LEU A 4 -8.44 28.72 -43.61
N ILE A 5 -7.81 27.74 -42.99
CA ILE A 5 -8.18 27.19 -41.69
C ILE A 5 -7.57 28.12 -40.63
N LEU A 6 -8.43 28.71 -39.78
CA LEU A 6 -8.01 29.52 -38.63
C LEU A 6 -7.58 28.60 -37.47
N PRO A 7 -6.51 28.95 -36.72
CA PRO A 7 -6.10 28.19 -35.55
C PRO A 7 -7.02 28.44 -34.35
N GLU A 8 -7.28 27.37 -33.61
CA GLU A 8 -8.10 27.31 -32.40
C GLU A 8 -7.30 27.94 -31.24
N GLU A 9 -7.85 28.98 -30.59
CA GLU A 9 -7.22 29.65 -29.45
C GLU A 9 -7.18 28.72 -28.23
N GLN A 10 -5.97 28.33 -27.83
CA GLN A 10 -5.70 27.68 -26.55
C GLN A 10 -5.80 28.71 -25.42
N THR A 11 -6.79 28.53 -24.56
CA THR A 11 -6.93 29.28 -23.31
C THR A 11 -5.79 28.93 -22.35
N PRO A 12 -4.97 29.90 -21.90
CA PRO A 12 -3.90 29.65 -20.93
C PRO A 12 -4.46 29.24 -19.58
N CYS A 13 -3.88 28.20 -18.97
CA CYS A 13 -4.17 27.85 -17.58
C CYS A 13 -3.72 28.96 -16.63
N PRO A 14 -4.49 29.23 -15.55
CA PRO A 14 -4.10 30.21 -14.55
C PRO A 14 -2.85 29.74 -13.80
N ILE A 15 -1.79 30.53 -13.90
CA ILE A 15 -0.58 30.41 -13.09
C ILE A 15 -0.98 30.62 -11.63
N LEU A 16 -0.94 29.55 -10.84
CA LEU A 16 -1.06 29.65 -9.38
C LEU A 16 0.28 30.17 -8.81
N PRO A 17 0.23 31.05 -7.79
CA PRO A 17 1.43 31.59 -7.16
C PRO A 17 2.24 30.48 -6.47
N GLU A 18 3.56 30.54 -6.65
CA GLU A 18 4.55 29.76 -5.91
C GLU A 18 4.38 30.01 -4.41
N GLU A 19 3.70 29.11 -3.71
CA GLU A 19 3.79 29.04 -2.26
C GLU A 19 5.17 28.47 -1.90
N GLN A 20 5.97 29.30 -1.25
CA GLN A 20 7.19 28.91 -0.56
C GLN A 20 6.82 27.93 0.55
N SER A 21 6.82 26.64 0.20
CA SER A 21 6.65 25.55 1.15
C SER A 21 7.92 25.42 1.99
N SER A 22 7.82 25.89 3.23
CA SER A 22 8.75 25.58 4.30
C SER A 22 8.84 24.06 4.46
N THR A 23 10.01 23.50 4.19
CA THR A 23 10.38 22.12 4.49
C THR A 23 10.27 21.87 5.99
N ALA A 24 9.11 21.37 6.42
CA ALA A 24 8.97 20.67 7.68
C ALA A 24 9.48 19.25 7.46
N ASP A 25 10.73 19.05 7.89
CA ASP A 25 11.44 17.79 8.03
C ASP A 25 10.57 16.82 8.84
N SER A 26 9.74 16.04 8.13
CA SER A 26 8.94 14.96 8.72
C SER A 26 9.83 13.74 8.71
N SER A 27 10.71 13.69 9.70
CA SER A 27 11.42 12.50 10.11
C SER A 27 10.40 11.37 10.23
N GLU A 28 10.47 10.41 9.30
CA GLU A 28 9.86 9.09 9.42
C GLU A 28 10.42 8.45 10.69
N SER A 29 9.69 8.64 11.79
CA SER A 29 9.92 7.92 13.02
C SER A 29 9.43 6.51 12.74
N ASP A 30 10.36 5.67 12.28
CA ASP A 30 10.26 4.22 12.31
C ASP A 30 9.83 3.84 13.73
N SER A 31 8.54 3.59 13.90
CA SER A 31 8.01 3.04 15.13
C SER A 31 8.42 1.57 15.14
N GLU A 32 9.68 1.34 15.52
CA GLU A 32 10.10 0.11 16.15
C GLU A 32 8.99 -0.25 17.13
N TRP A 33 8.33 -1.37 16.87
CA TRP A 33 7.48 -2.00 17.86
C TRP A 33 8.41 -2.52 18.96
N ASP A 34 8.91 -1.61 19.77
CA ASP A 34 9.42 -1.89 21.08
C ASP A 34 8.24 -2.52 21.83
N GLY A 35 8.25 -3.85 21.88
CA GLY A 35 7.52 -4.67 22.85
C GLY A 35 8.00 -4.41 24.29
N GLN A 36 8.41 -3.19 24.58
CA GLN A 36 8.86 -2.70 25.87
C GLN A 36 7.69 -2.00 26.54
N ASN A 37 6.69 -2.77 26.94
CA ASN A 37 5.83 -2.42 28.07
C ASN A 37 5.29 -3.70 28.72
N ALA A 38 6.20 -4.60 29.07
CA ALA A 38 6.05 -5.52 30.20
C ALA A 38 6.70 -4.94 31.47
N ALA A 39 6.89 -3.61 31.53
CA ALA A 39 7.41 -2.91 32.70
C ALA A 39 6.30 -2.81 33.77
N GLY A 40 6.05 -3.93 34.45
CA GLY A 40 5.03 -4.04 35.49
C GLY A 40 4.47 -5.45 35.69
N ALA A 41 4.96 -6.45 34.95
CA ALA A 41 4.70 -7.83 35.32
C ALA A 41 5.52 -8.14 36.57
N ASP A 42 4.89 -7.99 37.74
CA ASP A 42 5.39 -8.58 38.98
C ASP A 42 5.71 -10.05 38.69
N HIS A 43 7.00 -10.36 38.58
CA HIS A 43 7.48 -11.68 38.21
C HIS A 43 7.27 -12.62 39.40
N ILE A 44 6.12 -13.30 39.43
CA ILE A 44 5.80 -14.29 40.46
C ILE A 44 6.73 -15.48 40.27
N SER A 45 7.71 -15.61 41.16
CA SER A 45 8.63 -16.74 41.17
C SER A 45 7.92 -17.99 41.66
N ILE A 46 7.82 -19.02 40.81
CA ILE A 46 7.21 -20.30 41.17
C ILE A 46 8.11 -21.02 42.17
N PRO A 47 7.62 -21.40 43.36
CA PRO A 47 8.45 -22.08 44.36
C PRO A 47 8.94 -23.44 43.84
N GLY A 48 10.22 -23.75 44.09
CA GLY A 48 10.86 -25.00 43.66
C GLY A 48 10.44 -26.25 44.47
N PRO A 49 10.86 -27.46 44.05
CA PRO A 49 10.56 -28.73 44.71
C PRO A 49 11.29 -28.82 46.07
N GLY A 50 10.66 -28.27 47.11
CA GLY A 50 11.22 -28.13 48.46
C GLY A 50 10.61 -26.96 49.26
N ALA A 51 9.80 -26.12 48.61
CA ALA A 51 9.10 -25.00 49.24
C ALA A 51 8.15 -25.45 50.35
N SER A 52 8.05 -24.63 51.39
CA SER A 52 7.14 -24.90 52.49
C SER A 52 5.68 -24.73 52.05
N LYS A 53 4.75 -25.44 52.71
CA LYS A 53 3.31 -25.31 52.43
C LYS A 53 2.81 -23.86 52.55
N GLY A 54 3.42 -23.06 53.42
CA GLY A 54 3.10 -21.63 53.57
C GLY A 54 3.45 -20.81 52.33
N GLU A 55 4.67 -20.99 51.82
CA GLU A 55 5.16 -20.31 50.60
C GLU A 55 4.32 -20.66 49.37
N LEU A 56 3.89 -21.92 49.25
CA LEU A 56 3.02 -22.35 48.16
C LEU A 56 1.64 -21.68 48.22
N LEU A 57 1.06 -21.50 49.42
CA LEU A 57 -0.23 -20.85 49.58
C LEU A 57 -0.16 -19.34 49.31
N GLU A 58 0.94 -18.70 49.70
CA GLU A 58 1.16 -17.29 49.45
C GLU A 58 1.36 -17.00 47.95
N THR A 59 2.19 -17.79 47.28
CA THR A 59 2.38 -17.67 45.82
C THR A 59 1.09 -17.94 45.03
N LEU A 60 0.27 -18.90 45.48
CA LEU A 60 -1.05 -19.13 44.86
C LEU A 60 -1.98 -17.91 45.01
N LYS A 61 -2.01 -17.28 46.19
CA LYS A 61 -2.81 -16.05 46.40
C LYS A 61 -2.32 -14.92 45.52
N MET A 62 -1.01 -14.71 45.42
CA MET A 62 -0.43 -13.70 44.53
C MET A 62 -0.81 -13.96 43.07
N LEU A 63 -0.72 -15.21 42.62
CA LEU A 63 -1.08 -15.60 41.25
C LEU A 63 -2.57 -15.34 40.97
N GLN A 64 -3.43 -15.64 41.93
CA GLN A 64 -4.87 -15.37 41.81
C GLN A 64 -5.16 -13.88 41.65
N VAL A 65 -4.50 -13.02 42.44
CA VAL A 65 -4.65 -11.56 42.33
C VAL A 65 -4.11 -11.06 40.99
N GLN A 66 -2.95 -11.55 40.54
CA GLN A 66 -2.38 -11.16 39.25
C GLN A 66 -3.29 -11.59 38.08
N MET A 67 -3.86 -12.80 38.14
CA MET A 67 -4.82 -13.26 37.13
C MET A 67 -6.05 -12.36 37.06
N GLN A 68 -6.60 -11.94 38.20
CA GLN A 68 -7.72 -11.00 38.25
C GLN A 68 -7.36 -9.65 37.65
N LYS A 69 -6.19 -9.11 37.99
CA LYS A 69 -5.66 -7.85 37.42
C LYS A 69 -5.56 -7.92 35.89
N LEU A 70 -4.94 -8.99 35.36
CA LEU A 70 -4.80 -9.19 33.92
C LEU A 70 -6.15 -9.36 33.20
N GLN A 71 -7.14 -9.98 33.86
CA GLN A 71 -8.48 -10.09 33.30
C GLN A 71 -9.19 -8.74 33.22
N GLU A 72 -9.02 -7.89 34.23
CA GLU A 72 -9.55 -6.54 34.25
C GLU A 72 -8.89 -5.66 33.19
N GLU A 73 -7.56 -5.68 33.08
CA GLU A 73 -6.83 -4.97 32.02
C GLU A 73 -7.26 -5.43 30.63
N ASN A 74 -7.39 -6.74 30.40
CA ASN A 74 -7.90 -7.26 29.13
C ASN A 74 -9.34 -6.79 28.83
N ARG A 75 -10.19 -6.67 29.85
CA ARG A 75 -11.55 -6.15 29.69
C ARG A 75 -11.51 -4.69 29.28
N THR A 76 -10.73 -3.86 29.98
CA THR A 76 -10.55 -2.43 29.68
C THR A 76 -10.02 -2.23 28.26
N ILE A 77 -8.96 -2.93 27.86
CA ILE A 77 -8.39 -2.84 26.51
C ILE A 77 -9.43 -3.23 25.44
N LYS A 78 -10.26 -4.26 25.70
CA LYS A 78 -11.33 -4.66 24.77
C LYS A 78 -12.42 -3.60 24.65
N GLU A 79 -12.76 -2.93 25.75
CA GLU A 79 -13.74 -1.83 25.75
C GLU A 79 -13.18 -0.62 25.01
N GLU A 80 -11.93 -0.22 25.26
CA GLU A 80 -11.24 0.83 24.50
C GLU A 80 -11.17 0.51 23.01
N ASN A 81 -10.80 -0.72 22.63
CA ASN A 81 -10.80 -1.13 21.23
C ASN A 81 -12.18 -1.00 20.59
N LYS A 82 -13.25 -1.40 21.29
CA LYS A 82 -14.62 -1.22 20.80
C LYS A 82 -14.97 0.25 20.61
N THR A 83 -14.62 1.10 21.57
CA THR A 83 -14.84 2.56 21.48
C THR A 83 -14.07 3.15 20.32
N LEU A 84 -12.78 2.85 20.18
CA LEU A 84 -11.95 3.29 19.05
C LEU A 84 -12.50 2.80 17.71
N HIS A 85 -12.99 1.57 17.63
CA HIS A 85 -13.63 1.05 16.42
C HIS A 85 -14.97 1.73 16.11
N ALA A 86 -15.72 2.17 17.12
CA ALA A 86 -16.97 2.92 16.95
C ALA A 86 -16.71 4.39 16.58
N GLU A 87 -15.67 4.99 17.15
CA GLU A 87 -15.25 6.38 16.92
C GLU A 87 -14.48 6.57 15.63
N LYS A 88 -13.84 5.51 15.08
CA LYS A 88 -13.25 5.54 13.75
C LYS A 88 -14.31 6.10 12.81
N PRO A 89 -14.13 7.33 12.28
CA PRO A 89 -15.09 7.90 11.37
C PRO A 89 -15.16 6.89 10.23
N LYS A 90 -16.34 6.25 10.04
CA LYS A 90 -16.59 5.43 8.87
C LYS A 90 -16.22 6.34 7.72
N ARG A 91 -15.08 6.10 7.06
CA ARG A 91 -14.62 6.89 5.94
C ARG A 91 -15.80 6.94 5.01
N LYS A 92 -16.53 8.06 5.01
CA LYS A 92 -17.69 8.24 4.17
C LYS A 92 -17.08 8.20 2.79
N ARG A 93 -17.17 7.05 2.10
CA ARG A 93 -16.93 6.99 0.67
C ARG A 93 -17.74 8.15 0.11
N HIS A 94 -17.04 9.13 -0.45
CA HIS A 94 -17.62 10.37 -0.95
C HIS A 94 -18.66 10.03 -2.02
N ALA A 95 -19.90 9.75 -1.60
CA ALA A 95 -20.92 9.14 -2.44
C ALA A 95 -21.28 10.01 -3.67
N ASN A 96 -21.02 11.33 -3.58
CA ASN A 96 -21.44 12.28 -4.61
C ASN A 96 -20.34 12.61 -5.64
N ALA A 97 -19.05 12.40 -5.32
CA ALA A 97 -17.96 12.55 -6.29
C ALA A 97 -17.66 11.25 -7.05
N HIS A 98 -18.08 10.12 -6.48
CA HIS A 98 -17.82 8.79 -7.00
C HIS A 98 -18.65 8.46 -8.24
N ASP A 99 -19.79 9.11 -8.47
CA ASP A 99 -20.75 8.66 -9.48
C ASP A 99 -20.22 8.85 -10.92
N LYS A 100 -19.59 10.00 -11.21
CA LYS A 100 -18.95 10.24 -12.52
C LYS A 100 -17.69 9.40 -12.73
N LEU A 101 -16.97 9.10 -11.65
CA LEU A 101 -15.73 8.31 -11.69
C LEU A 101 -15.98 6.80 -11.73
N SER A 102 -17.09 6.34 -11.15
CA SER A 102 -17.48 4.93 -11.13
C SER A 102 -17.74 4.40 -12.52
N VAL A 103 -18.28 5.23 -13.42
CA VAL A 103 -18.48 4.88 -14.83
C VAL A 103 -17.16 4.49 -15.50
N HIS A 104 -16.03 5.03 -15.05
CA HIS A 104 -14.71 4.76 -15.61
C HIS A 104 -13.92 3.70 -14.83
N GLU A 105 -14.43 3.19 -13.71
CA GLU A 105 -13.70 2.31 -12.78
C GLU A 105 -13.18 1.04 -13.45
N GLU A 106 -14.04 0.36 -14.23
CA GLU A 106 -13.65 -0.85 -14.94
C GLU A 106 -12.58 -0.57 -15.99
N THR A 107 -12.74 0.52 -16.75
CA THR A 107 -11.76 0.90 -17.79
C THR A 107 -10.42 1.26 -17.14
N ILE A 108 -10.41 2.10 -16.10
CA ILE A 108 -9.20 2.45 -15.35
C ILE A 108 -8.53 1.17 -14.84
N SER A 109 -9.28 0.25 -14.22
CA SER A 109 -8.75 -1.01 -13.70
C SER A 109 -8.14 -1.88 -14.79
N ILE A 110 -8.75 -1.96 -15.98
CA ILE A 110 -8.18 -2.71 -17.12
C ILE A 110 -6.82 -2.11 -17.55
N TYR A 111 -6.76 -0.80 -17.75
CA TYR A 111 -5.53 -0.14 -18.19
C TYR A 111 -4.46 -0.13 -17.10
N ALA A 112 -4.83 0.06 -15.83
CA ALA A 112 -3.92 -0.02 -14.69
C ALA A 112 -3.30 -1.40 -14.58
N ARG A 113 -4.09 -2.48 -14.68
CA ARG A 113 -3.55 -3.85 -14.69
C ARG A 113 -2.59 -4.07 -15.85
N LYS A 114 -2.94 -3.60 -17.05
CA LYS A 114 -2.07 -3.70 -18.23
C LYS A 114 -0.77 -2.90 -18.05
N TYR A 115 -0.87 -1.70 -17.47
CA TYR A 115 0.28 -0.84 -17.16
C TYR A 115 1.23 -1.54 -16.19
N GLY A 116 0.70 -1.98 -15.05
CA GLY A 116 1.44 -2.65 -13.99
C GLY A 116 2.11 -3.97 -14.37
N MET A 117 1.63 -4.60 -15.44
CA MET A 117 2.17 -5.86 -15.94
C MET A 117 3.21 -5.69 -17.05
N MET A 118 3.13 -4.61 -17.84
CA MET A 118 3.97 -4.45 -19.04
C MET A 118 4.97 -3.30 -18.95
N ILE A 119 4.73 -2.33 -18.08
CA ILE A 119 5.42 -1.03 -18.12
C ILE A 119 6.13 -0.76 -16.78
N GLU A 120 5.39 -0.34 -15.75
CA GLU A 120 5.95 -0.01 -14.44
C GLU A 120 5.31 -0.86 -13.35
N MET A 121 6.13 -1.66 -12.67
CA MET A 121 5.67 -2.58 -11.64
C MET A 121 5.38 -1.86 -10.33
N PHE A 122 6.12 -0.81 -9.98
CA PHE A 122 6.04 -0.16 -8.68
C PHE A 122 5.93 1.36 -8.86
N PRO A 123 4.81 1.86 -9.42
CA PRO A 123 4.64 3.28 -9.59
C PRO A 123 4.56 3.99 -8.23
N SER A 124 5.13 5.18 -8.14
CA SER A 124 5.00 6.04 -6.96
C SER A 124 3.59 6.63 -6.88
N SER A 125 2.96 6.54 -5.70
CA SER A 125 1.64 7.14 -5.45
C SER A 125 1.64 8.65 -5.70
N ASP A 126 2.76 9.30 -5.40
CA ASP A 126 2.88 10.76 -5.42
C ASP A 126 2.91 11.29 -6.85
N LEU A 127 3.40 10.48 -7.79
CA LEU A 127 3.45 10.82 -9.22
C LEU A 127 2.10 10.56 -9.92
N LEU A 128 1.32 9.56 -9.48
CA LEU A 128 0.07 9.19 -10.15
C LEU A 128 -1.01 10.28 -10.13
N ASN A 129 -0.92 11.23 -9.20
CA ASN A 129 -1.85 12.36 -9.07
C ASN A 129 -1.36 13.66 -9.73
N GLN A 130 -0.18 13.65 -10.36
CA GLN A 130 0.37 14.86 -10.97
C GLN A 130 -0.18 15.05 -12.38
N CYS A 131 -0.36 16.32 -12.75
CA CYS A 131 -0.73 16.69 -14.11
C CYS A 131 0.43 16.40 -15.08
N LEU A 132 0.09 16.09 -16.33
CA LEU A 132 1.08 15.99 -17.38
C LEU A 132 1.76 17.37 -17.58
N PRO A 133 3.10 17.46 -17.54
CA PRO A 133 3.80 18.71 -17.81
C PRO A 133 3.51 19.23 -19.22
N ASP A 134 3.53 20.56 -19.43
CA ASP A 134 3.28 21.19 -20.74
C ASP A 134 4.28 20.72 -21.82
N SER A 135 5.53 20.48 -21.41
CA SER A 135 6.59 19.92 -22.25
C SER A 135 7.12 18.65 -21.62
N PRO A 136 6.41 17.52 -21.78
CA PRO A 136 6.81 16.28 -21.16
C PRO A 136 8.09 15.75 -21.81
N THR A 137 9.02 15.26 -20.99
CA THR A 137 10.21 14.55 -21.49
C THR A 137 9.74 13.26 -22.15
N PRO A 138 9.98 13.04 -23.46
CA PRO A 138 9.54 11.81 -24.11
C PRO A 138 10.17 10.58 -23.46
N PHE A 139 9.39 9.50 -23.28
CA PHE A 139 9.88 8.24 -22.72
C PHE A 139 11.17 7.70 -23.40
N ASP A 140 11.28 7.84 -24.73
CA ASP A 140 12.43 7.36 -25.52
C ASP A 140 13.61 8.37 -25.56
N SER A 141 13.54 9.47 -24.81
CA SER A 141 14.59 10.47 -24.77
C SER A 141 15.82 9.96 -24.01
N THR A 142 17.02 10.31 -24.50
CA THR A 142 18.28 10.08 -23.80
C THR A 142 18.33 10.80 -22.45
N ASP A 143 17.59 11.90 -22.33
CA ASP A 143 17.60 12.77 -21.15
C ASP A 143 16.69 12.26 -20.03
N ARG A 144 15.92 11.18 -20.27
CA ARG A 144 14.97 10.62 -19.31
C ARG A 144 15.56 10.40 -17.93
N TYR A 145 16.78 9.88 -17.86
CA TYR A 145 17.46 9.55 -16.61
C TYR A 145 18.51 10.59 -16.20
N ALA A 146 18.55 11.76 -16.84
CA ALA A 146 19.56 12.78 -16.55
C ALA A 146 19.34 13.45 -15.17
N THR A 147 18.08 13.68 -14.80
CA THR A 147 17.68 14.31 -13.54
C THR A 147 16.42 13.64 -12.98
N ALA A 148 16.13 13.84 -11.68
CA ALA A 148 14.88 13.38 -11.08
C ALA A 148 13.65 13.98 -11.80
N SER A 149 13.69 15.28 -12.10
CA SER A 149 12.60 15.98 -12.80
C SER A 149 12.32 15.42 -14.20
N THR A 150 13.37 15.10 -14.98
CA THR A 150 13.19 14.48 -16.30
C THR A 150 12.65 13.05 -16.20
N GLN A 151 13.00 12.33 -15.13
CA GLN A 151 12.49 10.98 -14.89
C GLN A 151 11.00 11.01 -14.51
N GLU A 152 10.60 11.92 -13.63
CA GLU A 152 9.20 12.15 -13.26
C GLU A 152 8.37 12.58 -14.48
N SER A 153 8.89 13.53 -15.26
CA SER A 153 8.28 14.01 -16.50
C SER A 153 8.07 12.88 -17.51
N ALA A 154 9.08 12.02 -17.71
CA ALA A 154 9.00 10.87 -18.60
C ALA A 154 8.05 9.77 -18.09
N PHE A 155 7.98 9.57 -16.78
CA PHE A 155 7.00 8.68 -16.16
C PHE A 155 5.57 9.16 -16.43
N LEU A 156 5.30 10.46 -16.26
CA LEU A 156 3.98 11.04 -16.53
C LEU A 156 3.61 10.97 -18.01
N ASP A 157 4.55 11.24 -18.92
CA ASP A 157 4.36 11.07 -20.38
C ASP A 157 3.93 9.64 -20.72
N GLU A 158 4.64 8.65 -20.19
CA GLU A 158 4.34 7.24 -20.41
C GLU A 158 2.97 6.85 -19.85
N LEU A 159 2.68 7.27 -18.61
CA LEU A 159 1.41 7.01 -17.94
C LEU A 159 0.24 7.58 -18.76
N TYR A 160 0.29 8.85 -19.14
CA TYR A 160 -0.78 9.50 -19.92
C TYR A 160 -0.89 8.91 -21.34
N ARG A 161 0.20 8.44 -21.96
CA ARG A 161 0.13 7.73 -23.25
C ARG A 161 -0.56 6.38 -23.15
N HIS A 162 -0.37 5.67 -22.04
CA HIS A 162 -0.94 4.33 -21.85
C HIS A 162 -2.46 4.36 -21.60
N PHE A 163 -2.94 5.38 -20.89
CA PHE A 163 -4.37 5.54 -20.62
C PHE A 163 -5.10 6.27 -21.76
N PRO A 164 -6.35 5.88 -22.09
CA PRO A 164 -7.16 6.58 -23.09
C PRO A 164 -7.33 8.07 -22.76
N LYS A 165 -7.29 8.93 -23.79
CA LYS A 165 -7.47 10.38 -23.65
C LYS A 165 -8.77 10.80 -22.95
N SER A 166 -9.82 10.00 -23.05
CA SER A 166 -11.08 10.23 -22.35
C SER A 166 -10.96 10.16 -20.82
N LEU A 167 -9.91 9.50 -20.31
CA LEU A 167 -9.63 9.37 -18.88
C LEU A 167 -8.65 10.43 -18.35
N HIS A 168 -7.98 11.21 -19.19
CA HIS A 168 -6.94 12.16 -18.74
C HIS A 168 -7.46 13.16 -17.72
N LYS A 169 -8.71 13.63 -17.88
CA LYS A 169 -9.36 14.55 -16.93
C LYS A 169 -9.58 13.96 -15.53
N VAL A 170 -9.64 12.63 -15.42
CA VAL A 170 -9.87 11.94 -14.14
C VAL A 170 -8.57 11.42 -13.51
N MET A 171 -7.47 11.42 -14.26
CA MET A 171 -6.17 10.95 -13.79
C MET A 171 -5.60 11.82 -12.67
N GLU A 172 -5.92 13.12 -12.66
CA GLU A 172 -5.50 14.07 -11.63
C GLU A 172 -6.25 13.87 -10.28
N SER A 173 -7.21 12.94 -10.21
CA SER A 173 -7.97 12.70 -8.99
C SER A 173 -7.30 11.65 -8.09
N SER A 174 -7.37 11.87 -6.77
CA SER A 174 -6.93 10.87 -5.78
C SER A 174 -7.65 9.52 -5.92
N TYR A 175 -8.87 9.52 -6.46
CA TYR A 175 -9.59 8.29 -6.75
C TYR A 175 -8.90 7.44 -7.83
N PHE A 176 -8.36 8.09 -8.86
CA PHE A 176 -7.61 7.39 -9.90
C PHE A 176 -6.36 6.74 -9.33
N SER A 177 -5.55 7.47 -8.56
CA SER A 177 -4.34 6.91 -7.94
C SER A 177 -4.67 5.76 -6.98
N ASP A 178 -5.68 5.90 -6.11
CA ASP A 178 -6.14 4.82 -5.23
C ASP A 178 -6.51 3.55 -6.01
N LEU A 179 -7.24 3.72 -7.13
CA LEU A 179 -7.70 2.61 -7.95
C LEU A 179 -6.54 1.95 -8.72
N VAL A 180 -5.60 2.73 -9.24
CA VAL A 180 -4.40 2.23 -9.93
C VAL A 180 -3.49 1.49 -8.95
N MET A 181 -3.21 2.10 -7.80
CA MET A 181 -2.37 1.52 -6.73
C MET A 181 -2.96 0.25 -6.15
N LYS A 182 -4.28 0.09 -6.18
CA LYS A 182 -4.94 -1.18 -5.85
C LYS A 182 -4.86 -2.20 -6.99
N SER A 183 -5.16 -1.78 -8.22
CA SER A 183 -5.30 -2.69 -9.36
C SER A 183 -4.00 -3.37 -9.79
N ILE A 184 -2.87 -2.65 -9.73
CA ILE A 184 -1.56 -3.16 -10.13
C ILE A 184 -1.09 -4.35 -9.26
N PRO A 185 -0.98 -4.23 -7.93
CA PRO A 185 -0.58 -5.35 -7.08
C PRO A 185 -1.59 -6.50 -7.14
N ASP A 186 -2.90 -6.23 -7.22
CA ASP A 186 -3.93 -7.26 -7.36
C ASP A 186 -3.75 -8.07 -8.65
N ALA A 187 -3.49 -7.42 -9.79
CA ALA A 187 -3.20 -8.13 -11.04
C ALA A 187 -1.96 -9.00 -10.91
N ARG A 188 -0.86 -8.46 -10.38
CA ARG A 188 0.40 -9.18 -10.22
C ARG A 188 0.24 -10.39 -9.30
N ALA A 189 -0.42 -10.22 -8.16
CA ALA A 189 -0.69 -11.31 -7.23
C ALA A 189 -1.50 -12.43 -7.90
N ASN A 190 -2.51 -12.08 -8.71
CA ASN A 190 -3.30 -13.03 -9.46
C ASN A 190 -2.48 -13.77 -10.53
N GLU A 191 -1.62 -13.08 -11.28
CA GLU A 191 -0.76 -13.72 -12.29
C GLU A 191 0.32 -14.61 -11.64
N ILE A 192 0.94 -14.15 -10.55
CA ILE A 192 1.88 -14.97 -9.75
C ILE A 192 1.16 -16.22 -9.22
N LYS A 193 -0.08 -16.10 -8.75
CA LYS A 193 -0.88 -17.24 -8.29
C LYS A 193 -1.15 -18.24 -9.42
N LYS A 194 -1.51 -17.76 -10.62
CA LYS A 194 -1.68 -18.64 -11.80
C LYS A 194 -0.37 -19.34 -12.15
N LEU A 195 0.73 -18.60 -12.20
CA LEU A 195 2.06 -19.14 -12.50
C LEU A 195 2.46 -20.22 -11.50
N ARG A 196 2.24 -20.00 -10.19
CA ARG A 196 2.47 -21.02 -9.15
C ARG A 196 1.65 -22.30 -9.36
N GLY A 197 0.45 -22.18 -9.93
CA GLY A 197 -0.41 -23.31 -10.25
C GLY A 197 0.16 -24.23 -11.34
N VAL A 198 0.92 -23.67 -12.29
CA VAL A 198 1.51 -24.41 -13.43
C VAL A 198 3.02 -24.60 -13.32
N ALA A 199 3.67 -24.00 -12.32
CA ALA A 199 5.13 -24.01 -12.19
C ALA A 199 5.72 -25.43 -12.05
N GLY A 200 5.00 -26.35 -11.40
CA GLY A 200 5.46 -27.75 -11.30
C GLY A 200 5.64 -28.39 -12.67
N ASP A 201 4.71 -28.16 -13.59
CA ASP A 201 4.76 -28.70 -14.95
C ASP A 201 5.85 -28.00 -15.79
N ILE A 202 6.05 -26.69 -15.60
CA ILE A 202 7.06 -25.91 -16.33
C ILE A 202 8.48 -26.36 -15.97
N PHE A 203 8.74 -26.60 -14.69
CA PHE A 203 10.07 -26.91 -14.19
C PHE A 203 10.33 -28.41 -14.01
N ASP A 204 9.36 -29.28 -14.36
CA ASP A 204 9.40 -30.72 -14.09
C ASP A 204 9.68 -31.04 -12.61
N LEU A 205 8.98 -30.33 -11.73
CA LEU A 205 9.14 -30.40 -10.27
C LEU A 205 7.80 -30.64 -9.58
N PRO A 206 7.78 -31.26 -8.38
CA PRO A 206 6.55 -31.43 -7.62
C PRO A 206 5.82 -30.09 -7.34
N SER A 207 4.57 -29.96 -7.78
CA SER A 207 3.78 -28.70 -7.65
C SER A 207 3.67 -28.17 -6.22
N LYS A 208 3.80 -29.07 -5.21
CA LYS A 208 3.82 -28.72 -3.77
C LYS A 208 4.91 -27.70 -3.41
N TYR A 209 6.00 -27.61 -4.19
CA TYR A 209 7.08 -26.64 -3.99
C TYR A 209 6.64 -25.19 -4.27
N PHE A 210 5.62 -25.00 -5.12
CA PHE A 210 5.17 -23.70 -5.61
C PHE A 210 3.84 -23.23 -5.03
N THR A 211 2.99 -24.14 -4.54
CA THR A 211 1.60 -23.82 -4.12
C THR A 211 1.48 -23.19 -2.75
N ASN A 212 2.35 -23.54 -1.80
CA ASN A 212 2.27 -23.03 -0.42
C ASN A 212 3.38 -21.99 -0.14
N THR A 213 2.99 -20.81 0.34
CA THR A 213 3.91 -19.77 0.78
C THR A 213 4.69 -20.14 2.05
N SER A 214 4.20 -21.11 2.82
CA SER A 214 4.89 -21.63 4.02
C SER A 214 5.64 -22.95 3.79
N TYR A 215 5.82 -23.37 2.54
CA TYR A 215 6.64 -24.54 2.25
C TYR A 215 8.11 -24.25 2.56
N ASP A 216 8.74 -25.06 3.40
CA ASP A 216 10.16 -24.93 3.71
C ASP A 216 11.01 -25.38 2.51
N ARG A 217 11.41 -24.39 1.72
CA ARG A 217 12.27 -24.57 0.54
C ARG A 217 13.74 -24.69 0.91
N ALA A 218 14.13 -24.29 2.12
CA ALA A 218 15.54 -24.24 2.50
C ALA A 218 16.17 -25.64 2.55
N ASN A 219 15.36 -26.68 2.74
CA ASN A 219 15.83 -28.06 2.89
C ASN A 219 15.56 -28.96 1.68
N VAL A 220 15.24 -28.39 0.51
CA VAL A 220 14.90 -29.15 -0.70
C VAL A 220 16.03 -29.07 -1.72
N PRO A 221 16.84 -30.14 -1.89
CA PRO A 221 18.02 -30.13 -2.75
C PRO A 221 17.73 -29.80 -4.21
N GLU A 222 16.53 -30.13 -4.70
CA GLU A 222 16.15 -29.95 -6.10
C GLU A 222 15.85 -28.50 -6.49
N ILE A 223 15.72 -27.58 -5.52
CA ILE A 223 15.38 -26.16 -5.76
C ILE A 223 16.34 -25.17 -5.07
N GLN A 224 17.51 -25.65 -4.62
CA GLN A 224 18.62 -24.81 -4.17
C GLN A 224 19.52 -24.39 -5.34
#